data_AF-A0A5C7UBW4-F1
#
_entry.id   AF-A0A5C7UBW4-F1
#
_cell.length_a   1.000
_cell.length_b   1.000
_cell.length_c   1.000
_cell.angle_alpha   90.00
_cell.angle_beta   90.00
_cell.angle_gamma   90.00
#
_symmetry.space_group_name_H-M   'P 1'
#
loop_
_entity.id
_entity.type
_entity.pdbx_description
1 polymer ?
#
loop_
_entity_poly.entity_id
_entity_poly.type
_entity_poly.pdbx_seq_one_letter_code
_entity_poly.pdbx_strand_id
1 'polypeptide(L)' 'MKKIVDVFKRKDHSLVWTYVISLDRQRLQSGIIEFEHEALRLAESQHGGKDFLTAKVRLS' A
#
# COMPACT_ATOMS: atom_id res chain seq x y z
N MET A 1 -11.38 -1.73 8.71
CA MET A 1 -10.95 -3.08 8.23
C MET A 1 -9.42 -3.08 8.19
N LYS A 2 -8.78 -4.20 8.54
CA LYS A 2 -7.32 -4.33 8.46
C LYS A 2 -6.92 -5.14 7.22
N LYS A 3 -5.89 -4.69 6.51
CA LYS A 3 -5.30 -5.40 5.37
C LYS A 3 -3.78 -5.34 5.45
N ILE A 4 -3.13 -6.42 5.00
CA ILE A 4 -1.69 -6.45 4.76
C ILE A 4 -1.47 -5.89 3.35
N VAL A 5 -0.57 -4.93 3.21
CA VAL A 5 -0.26 -4.29 1.93
C VAL A 5 1.25 -4.32 1.72
N ASP A 6 1.66 -4.96 0.64
CA ASP A 6 3.06 -5.06 0.25
C ASP A 6 3.41 -3.91 -0.69
N VAL A 7 4.57 -3.29 -0.47
CA VAL A 7 5.12 -2.23 -1.30
C VAL A 7 6.33 -2.76 -2.04
N PHE A 8 6.34 -2.58 -3.36
CA PHE A 8 7.38 -3.05 -4.27
C PHE A 8 7.97 -1.90 -5.06
N LYS A 9 9.21 -2.03 -5.52
CA LYS A 9 9.76 -1.14 -6.55
C LYS A 9 9.13 -1.47 -7.91
N ARG A 10 8.76 -0.45 -8.68
CA ARG A 10 8.24 -0.61 -10.05
C ARG A 10 9.23 -1.25 -11.01
N LYS A 11 10.54 -0.99 -10.81
CA LYS A 11 11.59 -1.40 -11.75
C LYS A 11 11.81 -2.92 -11.78
N ASP A 12 11.91 -3.53 -10.60
CA ASP A 12 12.34 -4.92 -10.44
C ASP A 12 11.36 -5.75 -9.61
N HIS A 13 10.23 -5.17 -9.19
CA HIS A 13 9.26 -5.79 -8.29
C HIS A 13 9.86 -6.31 -6.98
N SER A 14 11.02 -5.79 -6.55
CA SER A 14 11.60 -6.13 -5.25
C SER A 14 10.72 -5.59 -4.13
N LEU A 15 10.48 -6.42 -3.10
CA LEU A 15 9.75 -6.02 -1.92
C LEU A 15 10.56 -4.97 -1.14
N VAL A 16 9.94 -3.83 -0.88
CA VAL A 16 10.51 -2.72 -0.11
C VAL A 16 10.05 -2.80 1.34
N TRP A 17 8.75 -2.99 1.53
CA TRP A 17 8.14 -2.99 2.85
C TRP A 17 6.77 -3.67 2.86
N THR A 18 6.30 -4.08 4.03
CA THR A 18 4.94 -4.58 4.24
C THR A 18 4.27 -3.78 5.36
N TYR A 19 3.13 -3.17 5.06
CA TYR A 19 2.30 -2.46 6.03
C TYR A 19 1.10 -3.29 6.47
N VAL A 20 0.69 -3.10 7.73
CA VAL A 20 -0.64 -3.51 8.22
C VAL A 20 -1.46 -2.24 8.36
N ILE A 21 -2.40 -2.03 7.43
CA ILE A 21 -3.18 -0.80 7.36
C ILE A 21 -4.58 -1.04 7.88
N SER A 22 -5.05 -0.14 8.73
CA SER A 22 -6.43 -0.13 9.25
C SER A 22 -7.14 1.12 8.76
N LEU A 23 -8.08 0.97 7.83
CA LEU A 23 -8.93 2.07 7.38
C LEU A 23 -10.32 1.97 8.02
N ASP A 24 -10.89 3.11 8.37
CA ASP A 24 -12.23 3.16 8.94
C ASP A 24 -13.32 2.93 7.88
N ARG A 25 -14.38 2.20 8.23
CA ARG A 25 -15.36 1.68 7.25
C ARG A 25 -16.16 2.78 6.56
N GLN A 26 -16.34 3.94 7.19
CA GLN A 26 -17.17 5.03 6.66
C GLN A 26 -16.58 5.70 5.39
N ARG A 27 -15.30 5.46 5.07
CA ARG A 27 -14.60 6.08 3.92
C ARG A 27 -14.33 5.15 2.74
N LEU A 28 -14.69 3.87 2.81
CA LEU A 28 -14.36 2.90 1.76
C LEU A 28 -15.51 2.78 0.77
N GLN A 29 -15.38 3.42 -0.40
CA GLN A 29 -16.28 3.18 -1.53
C GLN A 29 -15.89 1.91 -2.29
N SER A 30 -14.65 1.41 -2.17
CA SER A 30 -14.17 0.23 -2.92
C SER A 30 -12.94 -0.48 -2.30
N GLY A 31 -13.15 -1.15 -1.16
CA GLY A 31 -12.59 -2.47 -0.78
C GLY A 31 -11.07 -2.80 -0.75
N ILE A 32 -10.21 -2.22 -1.58
CA ILE A 32 -8.80 -2.63 -1.76
C ILE A 32 -7.94 -1.42 -2.13
N ILE A 33 -8.41 -0.58 -3.07
CA ILE A 33 -7.60 0.49 -3.65
C ILE A 33 -7.20 1.56 -2.63
N GLU A 34 -8.06 1.84 -1.64
CA GLU A 34 -7.76 2.80 -0.60
C GLU A 34 -6.62 2.32 0.31
N PHE A 35 -6.49 1.00 0.52
CA PHE A 35 -5.38 0.43 1.28
C PHE A 35 -4.06 0.53 0.50
N GLU A 36 -4.10 0.33 -0.81
CA GLU A 36 -2.92 0.47 -1.68
C GLU A 36 -2.47 1.93 -1.78
N HIS A 37 -3.41 2.87 -1.90
CA HIS A 37 -3.11 4.30 -1.87
C HIS A 37 -2.51 4.73 -0.53
N GLU A 38 -3.07 4.27 0.60
CA GLU A 38 -2.53 4.62 1.91
C GLU A 38 -1.13 4.04 2.11
N ALA A 39 -0.87 2.80 1.64
CA ALA A 39 0.46 2.21 1.67
C ALA A 39 1.47 3.02 0.84
N LEU A 40 1.09 3.48 -0.35
CA LEU A 40 1.95 4.34 -1.17
C LEU A 40 2.22 5.69 -0.52
N ARG A 41 1.21 6.31 0.11
CA ARG A 41 1.36 7.57 0.84
C ARG A 41 2.35 7.42 2.01
N LEU A 42 2.24 6.32 2.77
CA LEU A 42 3.17 6.01 3.86
C LEU A 42 4.59 5.74 3.33
N ALA A 43 4.71 4.94 2.28
CA ALA A 43 5.99 4.62 1.67
C ALA A 43 6.68 5.85 1.07
N GLU A 44 5.94 6.81 0.50
CA GLU A 44 6.50 8.06 -0.02
C GLU A 44 7.28 8.82 1.06
N SER A 45 6.74 8.84 2.29
CA SER A 45 7.39 9.51 3.42
C SER A 45 8.61 8.78 4.00
N GLN A 46 8.75 7.47 3.75
CA GLN A 46 9.73 6.60 4.45
C GLN A 46 10.75 5.94 3.52
N HIS A 47 10.41 5.74 2.25
CA HIS A 47 11.15 4.90 1.30
C HIS A 47 11.38 5.57 -0.08
N GLY A 48 11.00 6.84 -0.24
CA GLY A 48 11.25 7.63 -1.45
C GLY A 48 10.05 7.76 -2.39
N GLY A 49 10.22 8.50 -3.49
CA GLY A 49 9.12 8.95 -4.36
C GLY A 49 8.18 7.85 -4.83
N LYS A 50 6.87 8.06 -4.64
CA LYS A 50 5.79 7.14 -5.02
C LYS A 50 5.80 6.71 -6.50
N ASP A 51 6.42 7.50 -7.36
CA ASP A 51 6.53 7.24 -8.80
C ASP A 51 7.37 6.00 -9.12
N PHE A 52 8.17 5.52 -8.17
CA PHE A 52 8.97 4.31 -8.29
C PHE A 52 8.42 3.13 -7.51
N LEU A 53 7.27 3.28 -6.85
CA LEU A 53 6.69 2.29 -5.96
C LEU A 53 5.31 1.83 -6.44
N THR A 54 4.98 0.58 -6.15
CA THR A 54 3.62 0.03 -6.27
C THR A 54 3.23 -0.60 -4.95
N ALA A 55 1.98 -0.47 -4.54
CA ALA A 55 1.45 -1.20 -3.40
C ALA A 55 0.40 -2.20 -3.86
N LYS A 56 0.36 -3.37 -3.24
CA LYS A 56 -0.68 -4.38 -3.46
C LYS A 56 -1.17 -4.95 -2.15
N VAL A 57 -2.49 -5.04 -2.00
CA VAL A 57 -3.08 -5.79 -0.88
C VAL A 57 -2.72 -7.26 -1.06
N ARG A 58 -2.22 -7.90 0.00
CA ARG A 58 -1.97 -9.34 0.02
C ARG A 58 -3.33 -10.05 0.09
N LEU A 59 -3.71 -10.69 -1.00
CA LEU A 59 -4.88 -11.57 -1.05
C LEU A 59 -4.48 -12.89 -0.37
N SER A 60 -5.06 -13.12 0.81
CA SER A 60 -4.95 -14.37 1.57
C SER A 60 -6.08 -15.32 1.22
#